data_AF-A0A662W4Q6-F1
#
_entry.id   AF-A0A662W4Q6-F1
#
_cell.length_a   1.000
_cell.length_b   1.000
_cell.length_c   1.000
_cell.angle_alpha   90.00
_cell.angle_beta   90.00
_cell.angle_gamma   90.00
#
_symmetry.space_group_name_H-M   'P 1'
#
loop_
_entity.id
_entity.type
_entity.pdbx_description
1 polymer ?
#
loop_
_entity_poly.entity_id
_entity_poly.type
_entity_poly.pdbx_seq_one_letter_code
_entity_poly.pdbx_strand_id
1 'polypeptide(L)'
;MKLEIKDCCQVPVEDGEPSDPMEAITALWFQLRGYITATNKWFWIWEKENKKQRGHMDIDLIALNEKETVIVNVTQNLNDKIDRPTKNFDTKKLETHFMKVKYYLSKVDQYKWLIENRKVRYLLVYGVGRDPEELRELREHLLRSLRKEKIKIELVKFKKVLEETIKIIKENHTKNRRITNRMMKLLVEIINKGVKIPTG
;
A
#
# COMPACT_ATOMS: atom_id res chain seq x y z
N MET A 1 3.19 13.10 -25.30
CA MET A 1 2.09 13.92 -24.76
C MET A 1 2.29 14.00 -23.25
N LYS A 2 2.64 15.18 -22.69
CA LYS A 2 2.78 15.37 -21.24
C LYS A 2 1.38 15.65 -20.68
N LEU A 3 0.85 14.78 -19.83
CA LEU A 3 -0.33 15.10 -19.02
C LEU A 3 0.09 16.15 -17.97
N GLU A 4 -0.19 17.41 -18.26
CA GLU A 4 -0.21 18.44 -17.23
C GLU A 4 -1.41 18.17 -16.33
N ILE A 5 -1.14 17.65 -15.13
CA ILE A 5 -2.12 17.56 -14.04
C ILE A 5 -2.42 19.00 -13.60
N LYS A 6 -3.37 19.65 -14.28
CA LYS A 6 -3.81 21.03 -13.96
C LYS A 6 -4.51 21.11 -12.61
N ASP A 7 -5.11 20.01 -12.16
CA ASP A 7 -5.76 19.88 -10.86
C ASP A 7 -5.23 18.65 -10.12
N CYS A 8 -4.32 18.85 -9.16
CA CYS A 8 -3.97 17.82 -8.16
C CYS A 8 -5.14 17.49 -7.19
N CYS A 9 -6.35 17.94 -7.51
CA CYS A 9 -7.52 17.99 -6.64
C CYS A 9 -8.73 17.22 -7.20
N GLN A 10 -8.60 16.56 -8.35
CA GLN A 10 -9.42 15.40 -8.68
C GLN A 10 -8.63 14.16 -8.30
N VAL A 11 -8.48 13.96 -6.99
CA VAL A 11 -8.05 12.67 -6.46
C VAL A 11 -9.08 11.64 -6.96
N PRO A 12 -8.66 10.63 -7.75
CA PRO A 12 -9.59 9.62 -8.25
C PRO A 12 -10.28 8.95 -7.07
N VAL A 13 -11.59 8.76 -7.20
CA VAL A 13 -12.46 8.16 -6.17
C VAL A 13 -11.96 6.75 -5.85
N GLU A 14 -11.84 6.44 -4.56
CA GLU A 14 -11.55 5.08 -4.10
C GLU A 14 -12.74 4.18 -4.41
N ASP A 15 -12.49 3.05 -5.07
CA ASP A 15 -13.50 2.01 -5.29
C ASP A 15 -13.59 1.14 -4.02
N GLY A 16 -14.15 1.70 -2.94
CA GLY A 16 -14.31 1.09 -1.61
C GLY A 16 -14.09 2.10 -0.48
N GLU A 17 -14.75 1.92 0.68
CA GLU A 17 -14.38 2.65 1.90
C GLU A 17 -13.19 1.93 2.58
N PRO A 18 -12.08 2.63 2.85
CA PRO A 18 -10.96 2.06 3.57
C PRO A 18 -11.41 1.72 4.99
N SER A 19 -11.11 0.51 5.45
CA SER A 19 -11.49 0.03 6.77
C SER A 19 -10.59 0.59 7.87
N ASP A 20 -9.38 1.03 7.52
CA ASP A 20 -8.36 1.52 8.44
C ASP A 20 -7.78 2.90 8.03
N PRO A 21 -7.55 3.84 8.97
CA PRO A 21 -6.98 5.16 8.67
C PRO A 21 -5.59 5.12 8.02
N MET A 22 -4.76 4.12 8.31
CA MET A 22 -3.45 3.97 7.67
C MET A 22 -3.60 3.57 6.20
N GLU A 23 -4.58 2.74 5.85
CA GLU A 23 -4.90 2.43 4.46
C GLU A 23 -5.33 3.68 3.70
N ALA A 24 -6.25 4.47 4.27
CA ALA A 24 -6.74 5.70 3.67
C ALA A 24 -5.61 6.73 3.45
N ILE A 25 -4.72 6.91 4.43
CA ILE A 25 -3.57 7.81 4.31
C ILE A 25 -2.55 7.26 3.30
N THR A 26 -2.37 5.94 3.22
CA THR A 26 -1.50 5.31 2.22
C THR A 26 -2.07 5.45 0.81
N ALA A 27 -3.38 5.29 0.63
CA ALA A 27 -4.07 5.55 -0.62
C ALA A 27 -3.88 7.01 -1.05
N LEU A 28 -4.09 7.96 -0.14
CA LEU A 28 -3.85 9.37 -0.37
C LEU A 28 -2.40 9.68 -0.76
N TRP A 29 -1.42 9.04 -0.11
CA TRP A 29 0.00 9.15 -0.43
C TRP A 29 0.27 8.75 -1.90
N PHE A 30 -0.38 7.71 -2.40
CA PHE A 30 -0.30 7.31 -3.82
C PHE A 30 -1.05 8.26 -4.74
N GLN A 31 -2.27 8.65 -4.39
CA GLN A 31 -3.10 9.56 -5.19
C GLN A 31 -2.41 10.90 -5.43
N LEU A 32 -1.78 11.47 -4.41
CA LEU A 32 -0.98 12.70 -4.51
C LEU A 32 0.23 12.57 -5.44
N ARG A 33 0.65 11.34 -5.77
CA ARG A 33 1.73 11.01 -6.73
C ARG A 33 1.20 10.64 -8.12
N GLY A 34 -0.09 10.86 -8.39
CA GLY A 34 -0.71 10.60 -9.69
C GLY A 34 -1.10 9.15 -9.91
N TYR A 35 -1.32 8.38 -8.85
CA TYR A 35 -1.87 7.02 -8.95
C TYR A 35 -3.39 7.06 -8.81
N ILE A 36 -4.06 6.11 -9.47
CA ILE A 36 -5.42 5.71 -9.16
C ILE A 36 -5.34 4.59 -8.12
N THR A 37 -6.20 4.63 -7.11
CA THR A 37 -6.18 3.66 -6.00
C THR A 37 -7.51 2.95 -5.84
N ALA A 38 -7.46 1.68 -5.47
CA ALA A 38 -8.60 0.89 -5.03
C ALA A 38 -8.26 0.21 -3.70
N THR A 39 -9.12 0.34 -2.70
CA THR A 39 -8.93 -0.14 -1.34
C THR A 39 -9.91 -1.26 -1.00
N ASN A 40 -9.60 -2.05 0.04
CA ASN A 40 -10.50 -3.01 0.67
C ASN A 40 -11.18 -3.98 -0.33
N LYS A 41 -10.41 -4.52 -1.27
CA LYS A 41 -10.91 -5.46 -2.28
C LYS A 41 -10.78 -6.89 -1.78
N TRP A 42 -11.90 -7.51 -1.45
CA TRP A 42 -11.95 -8.91 -1.03
C TRP A 42 -12.00 -9.86 -2.24
N PHE A 43 -11.43 -11.05 -2.09
CA PHE A 43 -11.48 -12.11 -3.10
C PHE A 43 -11.52 -13.51 -2.47
N TRP A 44 -12.15 -14.45 -3.18
CA TRP A 44 -12.26 -15.84 -2.74
C TRP A 44 -10.97 -16.62 -2.94
N ILE A 45 -10.59 -17.40 -1.93
CA ILE A 45 -9.51 -18.40 -2.02
C ILE A 45 -10.13 -19.77 -2.26
N TRP A 46 -9.72 -20.39 -3.35
CA TRP A 46 -10.16 -21.72 -3.75
C TRP A 46 -9.06 -22.74 -3.46
N GLU A 47 -9.41 -23.89 -2.89
CA GLU A 47 -8.53 -25.07 -2.98
C GLU A 47 -8.53 -25.58 -4.43
N LYS A 48 -7.34 -26.00 -4.89
CA LYS A 48 -7.05 -26.65 -6.19
C LYS A 48 -8.23 -26.72 -7.17
N GLU A 49 -8.08 -26.06 -8.31
CA GLU A 49 -8.95 -26.24 -9.48
C GLU A 49 -10.45 -26.07 -9.17
N ASN A 50 -10.80 -25.02 -8.42
CA ASN A 50 -12.19 -24.56 -8.21
C ASN A 50 -13.14 -25.56 -7.52
N LYS A 51 -12.63 -26.54 -6.76
CA LYS A 51 -13.48 -27.58 -6.15
C LYS A 51 -14.10 -27.20 -4.81
N LYS A 52 -13.49 -26.30 -4.03
CA LYS A 52 -14.01 -25.88 -2.71
C LYS A 52 -13.54 -24.48 -2.29
N GLN A 53 -14.46 -23.63 -1.86
CA GLN A 53 -14.14 -22.34 -1.23
C GLN A 53 -13.57 -22.60 0.17
N ARG A 54 -12.36 -22.08 0.44
CA ARG A 54 -11.71 -22.23 1.75
C ARG A 54 -11.90 -21.00 2.64
N GLY A 55 -12.15 -19.84 2.03
CA GLY A 55 -12.31 -18.56 2.71
C GLY A 55 -12.15 -17.39 1.75
N HIS A 56 -12.08 -16.18 2.30
CA HIS A 56 -11.78 -14.95 1.58
C HIS A 56 -10.47 -14.36 2.07
N MET A 57 -9.90 -13.47 1.27
CA MET A 57 -8.73 -12.66 1.58
C MET A 57 -8.94 -11.25 1.04
N ASP A 58 -8.33 -10.27 1.69
CA ASP A 58 -8.46 -8.88 1.30
C ASP A 58 -7.18 -8.37 0.64
N ILE A 59 -7.35 -7.42 -0.27
CA ILE A 59 -6.31 -6.59 -0.83
C ILE A 59 -6.53 -5.20 -0.21
N ASP A 60 -5.65 -4.84 0.71
CA ASP A 60 -5.74 -3.58 1.46
C ASP A 60 -5.75 -2.39 0.48
N LEU A 61 -4.80 -2.37 -0.48
CA LEU A 61 -4.69 -1.32 -1.48
C LEU A 61 -4.01 -1.80 -2.78
N ILE A 62 -4.58 -1.41 -3.91
CA ILE A 62 -3.93 -1.44 -5.23
C ILE A 62 -3.75 0.01 -5.70
N ALA A 63 -2.53 0.39 -6.04
CA ALA A 63 -2.23 1.68 -6.66
C ALA A 63 -1.70 1.47 -8.08
N LEU A 64 -2.25 2.17 -9.07
CA LEU A 64 -1.89 2.04 -10.48
C LEU A 64 -1.63 3.40 -11.13
N ASN A 65 -0.63 3.47 -12.02
CA ASN A 65 -0.39 4.63 -12.89
C ASN A 65 -0.24 4.19 -14.35
N GLU A 66 0.40 4.95 -15.23
CA GLU A 66 0.56 4.56 -16.64
C GLU A 66 1.46 3.32 -16.83
N LYS A 67 2.42 3.06 -15.93
CA LYS A 67 3.52 2.10 -16.16
C LYS A 67 3.59 0.95 -15.15
N GLU A 68 3.10 1.17 -13.94
CA GLU A 68 3.23 0.22 -12.86
C GLU A 68 1.95 0.02 -12.06
N THR A 69 1.89 -1.15 -11.43
CA THR A 69 0.88 -1.51 -10.45
C THR A 69 1.59 -1.87 -9.16
N VAL A 70 1.18 -1.27 -8.06
CA VAL A 70 1.70 -1.51 -6.73
C VAL A 70 0.61 -2.21 -5.93
N ILE A 71 0.89 -3.44 -5.51
CA ILE A 71 0.05 -4.19 -4.60
C ILE A 71 0.56 -3.90 -3.19
N VAL A 72 -0.29 -3.31 -2.36
CA VAL A 72 0.08 -2.79 -1.05
C VAL A 72 -0.64 -3.60 0.01
N ASN A 73 0.12 -4.06 1.00
CA ASN A 73 -0.42 -4.56 2.27
C ASN A 73 -0.06 -3.52 3.36
N VAL A 74 -1.01 -3.22 4.24
CA VAL A 74 -0.86 -2.28 5.35
C VAL A 74 -1.02 -3.06 6.65
N THR A 75 -0.16 -2.77 7.62
CA THR A 75 -0.23 -3.41 8.93
C THR A 75 0.11 -2.42 10.03
N GLN A 76 -0.64 -2.45 11.13
CA GLN A 76 -0.31 -1.61 12.29
C GLN A 76 0.97 -2.10 12.96
N ASN A 77 1.16 -3.42 13.08
CA ASN A 77 2.36 -4.03 13.64
C ASN A 77 3.03 -4.93 12.59
N LEU A 78 4.33 -4.73 12.37
CA LEU A 78 5.11 -5.54 11.42
C LEU A 78 5.14 -7.03 11.80
N ASN A 79 5.08 -7.34 13.09
CA ASN A 79 5.13 -8.71 13.58
C ASN A 79 3.90 -9.53 13.18
N ASP A 80 2.75 -8.91 12.91
CA ASP A 80 1.53 -9.62 12.48
C ASP A 80 1.68 -10.29 11.11
N LYS A 81 2.64 -9.79 10.31
CA LYS A 81 2.91 -10.25 8.94
C LYS A 81 4.21 -11.02 8.84
N ILE A 82 5.18 -10.73 9.71
CA ILE A 82 6.53 -11.29 9.69
C ILE A 82 6.92 -11.71 11.10
N ASP A 83 6.84 -13.00 11.36
CA ASP A 83 7.24 -13.59 12.63
C ASP A 83 8.77 -13.71 12.71
N ARG A 84 9.31 -13.67 13.93
CA ARG A 84 10.71 -14.01 14.21
C ARG A 84 10.75 -14.97 15.40
N PRO A 85 10.32 -16.23 15.21
CA PRO A 85 10.28 -17.22 16.29
C PRO A 85 11.68 -17.67 16.73
N THR A 86 12.70 -17.42 15.89
CA THR A 86 14.12 -17.73 16.16
C THR A 86 15.01 -16.62 15.59
N LYS A 87 16.32 -16.84 15.40
CA LYS A 87 17.21 -15.87 14.73
C LYS A 87 16.81 -15.54 13.28
N ASN A 88 15.97 -16.35 12.64
CA ASN A 88 15.52 -16.17 11.26
C ASN A 88 14.11 -15.55 11.18
N PHE A 89 13.91 -14.68 10.18
CA PHE A 89 12.59 -14.16 9.83
C PHE A 89 11.76 -15.22 9.11
N ASP A 90 10.47 -15.33 9.45
CA ASP A 90 9.48 -16.08 8.68
C ASP A 90 8.61 -15.10 7.88
N THR A 91 8.88 -15.02 6.58
CA THR A 91 8.18 -14.15 5.63
C THR A 91 7.10 -14.89 4.83
N LYS A 92 6.89 -16.20 5.07
CA LYS A 92 6.02 -17.03 4.23
C LYS A 92 4.59 -16.54 4.19
N LYS A 93 4.06 -16.03 5.31
CA LYS A 93 2.70 -15.48 5.38
C LYS A 93 2.52 -14.30 4.44
N LEU A 94 3.47 -13.37 4.46
CA LEU A 94 3.49 -12.18 3.61
C LEU A 94 3.71 -12.54 2.12
N GLU A 95 4.67 -13.41 1.83
CA GLU A 95 4.94 -13.88 0.47
C GLU A 95 3.73 -14.60 -0.13
N THR A 96 3.12 -15.51 0.65
CA THR A 96 1.89 -16.22 0.26
C THR A 96 0.73 -15.25 0.02
N HIS A 97 0.60 -14.22 0.84
CA HIS A 97 -0.42 -13.19 0.64
C HIS A 97 -0.26 -12.53 -0.73
N PHE A 98 0.91 -11.96 -1.04
CA PHE A 98 1.15 -11.31 -2.32
C PHE A 98 1.03 -12.25 -3.52
N MET A 99 1.47 -13.51 -3.39
CA MET A 99 1.32 -14.51 -4.45
C MET A 99 -0.14 -14.86 -4.72
N LYS A 100 -0.97 -15.00 -3.69
CA LYS A 100 -2.41 -15.23 -3.86
C LYS A 100 -3.10 -14.05 -4.52
N VAL A 101 -2.76 -12.82 -4.15
CA VAL A 101 -3.28 -11.61 -4.81
C VAL A 101 -2.90 -11.60 -6.28
N LYS A 102 -1.61 -11.79 -6.59
CA LYS A 102 -1.12 -11.85 -7.98
C LYS A 102 -1.82 -12.95 -8.77
N TYR A 103 -1.98 -14.13 -8.18
CA TYR A 103 -2.67 -15.25 -8.80
C TYR A 103 -4.13 -14.89 -9.12
N TYR A 104 -4.86 -14.33 -8.15
CA TYR A 104 -6.24 -13.88 -8.35
C TYR A 104 -6.36 -12.89 -9.52
N LEU A 105 -5.53 -11.84 -9.52
CA LEU A 105 -5.51 -10.84 -10.59
C LEU A 105 -5.17 -11.46 -11.96
N SER A 106 -4.36 -12.54 -11.99
CA SER A 106 -4.02 -13.26 -13.23
C SER A 106 -5.11 -14.19 -13.75
N LYS A 107 -6.07 -14.57 -12.90
CA LYS A 107 -7.12 -15.54 -13.25
C LYS A 107 -8.45 -14.90 -13.59
N VAL A 108 -8.73 -13.70 -13.06
CA VAL A 108 -9.96 -12.97 -13.32
C VAL A 108 -9.76 -12.05 -14.52
N ASP A 109 -10.47 -12.30 -15.62
CA ASP A 109 -10.30 -11.58 -16.89
C ASP A 109 -10.45 -10.06 -16.73
N GLN A 110 -11.37 -9.60 -15.88
CA GLN A 110 -11.56 -8.16 -15.62
C GLN A 110 -10.35 -7.50 -14.93
N TYR A 111 -9.45 -8.27 -14.33
CA TYR A 111 -8.32 -7.76 -13.54
C TYR A 111 -6.95 -8.10 -14.11
N LYS A 112 -6.86 -8.97 -15.13
CA LYS A 112 -5.59 -9.34 -15.78
C LYS A 112 -4.78 -8.12 -16.22
N TRP A 113 -5.45 -7.13 -16.79
CA TRP A 113 -4.83 -5.88 -17.25
C TRP A 113 -4.11 -5.09 -16.14
N LEU A 114 -4.45 -5.32 -14.86
CA LEU A 114 -3.77 -4.69 -13.73
C LEU A 114 -2.34 -5.21 -13.55
N ILE A 115 -2.00 -6.39 -14.09
CA ILE A 115 -0.68 -7.00 -13.90
C ILE A 115 0.01 -7.39 -15.21
N GLU A 116 -0.74 -7.62 -16.29
CA GLU A 116 -0.19 -7.97 -17.60
C GLU A 116 0.45 -6.75 -18.27
N ASN A 117 1.63 -6.93 -18.87
CA ASN A 117 2.40 -5.88 -19.55
C ASN A 117 2.76 -4.65 -18.69
N ARG A 118 2.72 -4.81 -17.36
CA ARG A 118 2.98 -3.74 -16.39
C ARG A 118 4.09 -4.15 -15.43
N LYS A 119 4.82 -3.16 -14.91
CA LYS A 119 5.74 -3.40 -13.80
C LYS A 119 4.91 -3.63 -12.52
N VAL A 120 5.02 -4.80 -11.91
CA VAL A 120 4.33 -5.11 -10.65
C VAL A 120 5.29 -4.97 -9.48
N ARG A 121 4.92 -4.16 -8.47
CA ARG A 121 5.67 -3.99 -7.21
C ARG A 121 4.81 -4.40 -6.03
N TYR A 122 5.49 -4.82 -4.96
CA TYR A 122 4.86 -5.26 -3.73
C TYR A 122 5.38 -4.40 -2.59
N LEU A 123 4.48 -3.83 -1.81
CA LEU A 123 4.80 -2.88 -0.77
C LEU A 123 4.13 -3.31 0.53
N LEU A 124 4.89 -3.41 1.61
CA LEU A 124 4.35 -3.52 2.96
C LEU A 124 4.55 -2.20 3.69
N VAL A 125 3.44 -1.55 4.03
CA VAL A 125 3.42 -0.36 4.88
C VAL A 125 3.16 -0.80 6.32
N TYR A 126 4.03 -0.40 7.25
CA TYR A 126 3.93 -0.82 8.65
C TYR A 126 3.95 0.38 9.63
N GLY A 127 3.13 0.33 10.67
CA GLY A 127 3.06 1.37 11.70
C GLY A 127 4.21 1.26 12.70
N VAL A 128 4.03 0.37 13.68
CA VAL A 128 5.04 -0.05 14.64
C VAL A 128 5.87 -1.17 14.02
N GLY A 129 7.18 -1.01 14.12
CA GLY A 129 8.14 -1.97 13.57
C GLY A 129 9.09 -2.47 14.63
N ARG A 130 10.14 -3.15 14.14
CA ARG A 130 11.27 -3.61 14.95
C ARG A 130 12.28 -2.48 15.12
N ASP A 131 13.28 -2.70 15.96
CA ASP A 131 14.41 -1.79 16.06
C ASP A 131 15.17 -1.67 14.71
N PRO A 132 15.98 -0.62 14.51
CA PRO A 132 16.61 -0.34 13.23
C PRO A 132 17.51 -1.45 12.69
N GLU A 133 18.18 -2.20 13.57
CA GLU A 133 19.11 -3.25 13.17
C GLU A 133 18.33 -4.46 12.64
N GLU A 134 17.29 -4.90 13.35
CA GLU A 134 16.40 -5.95 12.87
C GLU A 134 15.71 -5.57 11.55
N LEU A 135 15.30 -4.30 11.38
CA LEU A 135 14.73 -3.83 10.13
C LEU A 135 15.72 -3.90 8.97
N ARG A 136 17.02 -3.66 9.23
CA ARG A 136 18.08 -3.79 8.24
C ARG A 136 18.25 -5.25 7.84
N GLU A 137 18.38 -6.15 8.81
CA GLU A 137 18.49 -7.59 8.58
C GLU A 137 17.28 -8.12 7.81
N LEU A 138 16.06 -7.66 8.14
CA LEU A 138 14.84 -8.06 7.46
C LEU A 138 14.80 -7.57 6.01
N ARG A 139 15.23 -6.33 5.74
CA ARG A 139 15.33 -5.82 4.37
C ARG A 139 16.27 -6.68 3.54
N GLU A 140 17.42 -7.06 4.10
CA GLU A 140 18.34 -7.97 3.43
C GLU A 140 17.75 -9.37 3.23
N HIS A 141 17.05 -9.89 4.23
CA HIS A 141 16.35 -11.17 4.14
C HIS A 141 15.35 -11.16 3.00
N LEU A 142 14.47 -10.16 2.92
CA LEU A 142 13.49 -10.01 1.83
C LEU A 142 14.20 -9.87 0.47
N LEU A 143 15.31 -9.14 0.38
CA LEU A 143 16.07 -9.07 -0.86
C LEU A 143 16.66 -10.43 -1.29
N ARG A 144 16.96 -11.32 -0.34
CA ARG A 144 17.56 -12.64 -0.59
C ARG A 144 16.52 -13.74 -0.81
N SER A 145 15.51 -13.86 0.06
CA SER A 145 14.47 -14.93 0.02
C SER A 145 13.68 -14.89 -1.29
N LEU A 146 13.46 -13.69 -1.79
CA LEU A 146 12.63 -13.41 -2.94
C LEU A 146 13.27 -13.68 -4.31
N ARG A 147 14.53 -14.13 -4.37
CA ARG A 147 15.20 -14.48 -5.63
C ARG A 147 14.57 -15.67 -6.35
N LYS A 148 13.90 -16.58 -5.62
CA LYS A 148 13.25 -17.76 -6.21
C LYS A 148 11.90 -17.46 -6.85
N GLU A 149 11.16 -16.45 -6.35
CA GLU A 149 9.80 -16.14 -6.82
C GLU A 149 9.67 -14.82 -7.62
N LYS A 150 10.78 -14.08 -7.82
CA LYS A 150 10.83 -12.81 -8.57
C LYS A 150 9.90 -11.70 -8.03
N ILE A 151 9.47 -11.77 -6.77
CA ILE A 151 8.67 -10.71 -6.12
C ILE A 151 9.63 -9.85 -5.34
N LYS A 152 9.71 -8.53 -5.52
CA LYS A 152 10.48 -7.67 -4.60
C LYS A 152 9.50 -6.96 -3.65
N ILE A 153 9.58 -7.28 -2.36
CA ILE A 153 8.76 -6.64 -1.33
C ILE A 153 9.54 -5.48 -0.73
N GLU A 154 8.96 -4.28 -0.82
CA GLU A 154 9.50 -3.07 -0.23
C GLU A 154 8.86 -2.80 1.13
N LEU A 155 9.67 -2.44 2.12
CA LEU A 155 9.21 -2.08 3.46
C LEU A 155 9.20 -0.56 3.63
N VAL A 156 8.06 0.01 4.00
CA VAL A 156 7.91 1.46 4.26
C VAL A 156 7.22 1.69 5.61
N LYS A 157 7.89 2.45 6.50
CA LYS A 157 7.28 2.85 7.77
C LYS A 157 6.19 3.89 7.50
N PHE A 158 5.01 3.70 8.08
CA PHE A 158 3.86 4.57 7.91
C PHE A 158 4.14 6.02 8.32
N LYS A 159 5.01 6.24 9.33
CA LYS A 159 5.49 7.58 9.68
C LYS A 159 6.03 8.35 8.48
N LYS A 160 6.81 7.68 7.61
CA LYS A 160 7.33 8.29 6.37
C LYS A 160 6.21 8.60 5.38
N VAL A 161 5.24 7.69 5.23
CA VAL A 161 4.05 7.89 4.38
C VAL A 161 3.30 9.15 4.83
N LEU A 162 3.04 9.28 6.13
CA LEU A 162 2.34 10.41 6.73
C LEU A 162 3.11 11.72 6.55
N GLU A 163 4.40 11.74 6.89
CA GLU A 163 5.25 12.93 6.75
C GLU A 163 5.34 13.42 5.30
N GLU A 164 5.54 12.50 4.35
CA GLU A 164 5.58 12.85 2.93
C GLU A 164 4.21 13.31 2.40
N THR A 165 3.11 12.71 2.87
CA THR A 165 1.75 13.14 2.53
C THR A 165 1.51 14.57 3.01
N ILE A 166 1.82 14.84 4.28
CA ILE A 166 1.72 16.18 4.88
C ILE A 166 2.56 17.19 4.10
N LYS A 167 3.79 16.83 3.72
CA LYS A 167 4.67 17.69 2.93
C LYS A 167 4.04 18.08 1.59
N ILE A 168 3.56 17.10 0.83
CA ILE A 168 2.93 17.35 -0.48
C ILE A 168 1.66 18.19 -0.33
N ILE A 169 0.85 17.94 0.70
CA ILE A 169 -0.35 18.73 0.99
C ILE A 169 0.01 20.19 1.27
N LYS A 170 1.00 20.44 2.13
CA LYS A 170 1.47 21.80 2.45
C LYS A 170 1.96 22.55 1.21
N GLU A 171 2.77 21.89 0.38
CA GLU A 171 3.30 22.47 -0.87
C GLU A 171 2.23 22.80 -1.92
N ASN A 172 1.09 22.09 -1.90
CA ASN A 172 -0.03 22.37 -2.80
C ASN A 172 -1.03 23.37 -2.21
N HIS A 173 -1.19 23.41 -0.88
CA HIS A 173 -2.04 24.37 -0.19
C HIS A 173 -1.50 25.80 -0.32
N THR A 174 -0.18 26.00 -0.27
CA THR A 174 0.46 27.31 -0.51
C THR A 174 0.24 27.84 -1.93
N LYS A 175 -0.20 26.99 -2.87
CA LYS A 175 -0.51 27.34 -4.27
C LYS A 175 -1.99 27.66 -4.51
N ASN A 176 -2.78 27.88 -3.45
CA ASN A 176 -4.20 28.29 -3.51
C ASN A 176 -5.13 27.33 -4.29
N ARG A 177 -4.81 26.04 -4.34
CA ARG A 177 -5.63 25.02 -5.01
C ARG A 177 -6.74 24.50 -4.10
N ARG A 178 -7.98 24.40 -4.61
CA ARG A 178 -9.16 23.98 -3.84
C ARG A 178 -9.10 22.50 -3.48
N ILE A 179 -8.99 22.19 -2.19
CA ILE A 179 -8.99 20.80 -1.68
C ILE A 179 -10.44 20.27 -1.62
N THR A 180 -10.70 19.17 -2.32
CA THR A 180 -12.01 18.49 -2.36
C THR A 180 -12.04 17.23 -1.50
N ASN A 181 -10.91 16.53 -1.34
CA ASN A 181 -10.78 15.30 -0.55
C ASN A 181 -10.91 15.56 0.96
N ARG A 182 -11.80 14.84 1.65
CA ARG A 182 -12.10 15.03 3.09
C ARG A 182 -10.92 14.69 3.99
N MET A 183 -10.16 13.62 3.69
CA MET A 183 -8.98 13.24 4.46
C MET A 183 -7.88 14.31 4.37
N MET A 184 -7.68 14.88 3.17
CA MET A 184 -6.76 16.01 3.00
C MET A 184 -7.18 17.21 3.83
N LYS A 185 -8.47 17.56 3.86
CA LYS A 185 -8.97 18.67 4.70
C LYS A 185 -8.69 18.43 6.18
N LEU A 186 -8.99 17.23 6.67
CA LEU A 186 -8.72 16.86 8.06
C LEU A 186 -7.23 16.96 8.40
N LEU A 187 -6.34 16.44 7.54
CA LEU A 187 -4.89 16.54 7.73
C LEU A 187 -4.41 18.00 7.75
N VAL A 188 -4.94 18.85 6.87
CA VAL A 188 -4.65 20.30 6.87
C VAL A 188 -5.09 20.95 8.17
N GLU A 189 -6.28 20.64 8.68
CA GLU A 189 -6.76 21.18 9.95
C GLU A 189 -5.90 20.74 11.14
N ILE A 190 -5.50 19.46 11.20
CA ILE A 190 -4.59 18.93 12.23
C ILE A 190 -3.25 19.68 12.18
N ILE A 191 -2.70 19.88 10.98
CA ILE A 191 -1.47 20.64 10.75
C ILE A 191 -1.62 22.08 11.25
N ASN A 192 -2.69 22.78 10.86
CA ASN A 192 -2.91 24.19 11.17
C ASN A 192 -3.14 24.42 12.67
N LYS A 193 -3.77 23.47 13.36
CA LYS A 193 -3.99 23.53 14.82
C LYS A 193 -2.73 23.22 15.63
N GLY A 194 -1.60 22.92 14.99
CA GLY A 194 -0.33 22.66 15.68
C GLY A 194 -0.33 21.40 16.54
N VAL A 195 -1.24 20.44 16.27
CA VAL A 195 -1.32 19.19 17.01
C VAL A 195 -0.04 18.40 16.72
N LYS A 196 0.80 18.22 17.75
CA LYS A 196 1.95 17.33 17.67
C LYS A 196 1.42 15.90 17.57
N ILE A 197 1.62 15.29 16.41
CA ILE A 197 1.30 13.87 16.19
C ILE A 197 2.20 13.07 17.16
N PRO A 198 1.66 12.26 18.08
CA PRO A 198 2.46 11.47 19.01
C PRO A 198 3.43 10.60 18.22
N THR A 199 4.72 10.79 18.47
CA THR A 199 5.78 10.06 17.79
C THR A 199 6.18 8.87 18.66
N GLY A 200 5.34 7.84 18.65
CA GLY A 200 5.73 6.50 19.13
C GLY A 200 6.80 5.88 18.25
#